data_AF-A0A7Y2MVQ6-F1
#
_entry.id   AF-A0A7Y2MVQ6-F1
#
_cell.length_a   1.000
_cell.length_b   1.000
_cell.length_c   1.000
_cell.angle_alpha   90.00
_cell.angle_beta   90.00
_cell.angle_gamma   90.00
#
_symmetry.space_group_name_H-M   'P 1'
#
loop_
_entity.id
_entity.type
_entity.pdbx_description
1 polymer ?
#
loop_
_entity_poly.entity_id
_entity_poly.type
_entity_poly.pdbx_seq_one_letter_code
_entity_poly.pdbx_strand_id
1 'polypeptide(L)'
;ILSRADPLFVSALFKLEVPEIYQEIVEIKRIAREVGGRTKIAVSSRDESIDPVGACVGMKGSRVQAVVSELGGERIDIVPWHPETEVFARRALAPARVSRVVSNPERQVITAIVDEDQLSLAIGRNGQNVRLASQLIGWQIDLYGSREWLEKGPEFSLFGERDEDQYETADFPLAELELPATTLAALNAAGYNTFLQIIDLETQDFLRVEGLTEADAERLLSLIDQLTVVEGEAPAEEAAADGDEAPGDDVDGGVEAESDESAGDEPAESEG
;
A
#
# COMPACT_ATOMS: atom_id res chain seq x y z
N ILE A 1 12.97 -29.89 -14.43
CA ILE A 1 11.81 -29.59 -13.54
C ILE A 1 11.39 -28.17 -13.87
N LEU A 2 10.09 -27.93 -14.14
CA LEU A 2 9.53 -26.60 -14.41
C LEU A 2 8.65 -26.23 -13.21
N SER A 3 8.79 -25.00 -12.67
CA SER A 3 8.06 -24.56 -11.48
C SER A 3 7.47 -23.17 -11.69
N ARG A 4 6.15 -23.04 -11.54
CA ARG A 4 5.46 -21.74 -11.54
C ARG A 4 5.64 -20.99 -10.21
N ALA A 5 6.14 -21.68 -9.17
CA ALA A 5 6.45 -21.12 -7.87
C ALA A 5 7.82 -20.38 -7.85
N ASP A 6 8.68 -20.62 -8.83
CA ASP A 6 10.00 -20.00 -8.88
C ASP A 6 9.91 -18.48 -9.14
N PRO A 7 10.65 -17.62 -8.41
CA PRO A 7 10.70 -16.18 -8.69
C PRO A 7 11.09 -15.83 -10.14
N LEU A 8 11.89 -16.66 -10.81
CA LEU A 8 12.26 -16.48 -12.22
C LEU A 8 11.06 -16.54 -13.17
N PHE A 9 9.97 -17.21 -12.76
CA PHE A 9 8.74 -17.20 -13.54
C PHE A 9 8.14 -15.79 -13.63
N VAL A 10 8.20 -15.01 -12.53
CA VAL A 10 7.74 -13.61 -12.52
C VAL A 10 8.61 -12.77 -13.46
N SER A 11 9.94 -12.91 -13.39
CA SER A 11 10.85 -12.22 -14.32
C SER A 11 10.55 -12.52 -15.78
N ALA A 12 10.24 -13.78 -16.10
CA ALA A 12 9.93 -14.20 -17.45
C ALA A 12 8.61 -13.58 -17.96
N LEU A 13 7.57 -13.54 -17.12
CA LEU A 13 6.30 -12.90 -17.46
C LEU A 13 6.47 -11.40 -17.70
N PHE A 14 7.18 -10.70 -16.82
CA PHE A 14 7.49 -9.27 -17.02
C PHE A 14 8.33 -9.02 -18.28
N LYS A 15 9.25 -9.92 -18.62
CA LYS A 15 10.04 -9.81 -19.86
C LYS A 15 9.18 -9.97 -21.12
N LEU A 16 8.09 -10.73 -21.06
CA LEU A 16 7.15 -10.87 -22.18
C LEU A 16 6.20 -9.65 -22.26
N GLU A 17 5.75 -9.14 -21.11
CA GLU A 17 4.74 -8.09 -21.02
C GLU A 17 5.32 -6.67 -21.18
N VAL A 18 6.58 -6.45 -20.77
CA VAL A 18 7.21 -5.11 -20.73
C VAL A 18 8.34 -5.02 -21.78
N PRO A 19 8.13 -4.30 -22.90
CA PRO A 19 9.14 -4.13 -23.95
C PRO A 19 10.48 -3.59 -23.44
N GLU A 20 10.43 -2.67 -22.48
CA GLU A 20 11.60 -2.03 -21.88
C GLU A 20 12.46 -3.04 -21.09
N ILE A 21 11.85 -4.09 -20.52
CA ILE A 21 12.57 -5.21 -19.88
C ILE A 21 13.14 -6.15 -20.93
N TYR A 22 12.39 -6.44 -22.00
CA TYR A 22 12.88 -7.25 -23.11
C TYR A 22 14.12 -6.63 -23.77
N GLN A 23 14.12 -5.31 -23.93
CA GLN A 23 15.21 -4.51 -24.51
C GLN A 23 16.34 -4.22 -23.51
N GLU A 24 16.26 -4.71 -22.27
CA GLU A 24 17.24 -4.48 -21.20
C GLU A 24 17.46 -3.01 -20.82
N ILE A 25 16.48 -2.14 -21.13
CA ILE A 25 16.46 -0.75 -20.69
C ILE A 25 16.06 -0.70 -19.22
N VAL A 26 14.99 -1.43 -18.87
CA VAL A 26 14.56 -1.62 -17.48
C VAL A 26 15.01 -3.01 -17.03
N GLU A 27 15.55 -3.08 -15.82
CA GLU A 27 16.06 -4.31 -15.23
C GLU A 27 15.34 -4.59 -13.91
N ILE A 28 14.87 -5.83 -13.72
CA ILE A 28 14.41 -6.32 -12.42
C ILE A 28 15.64 -6.71 -11.61
N LYS A 29 15.97 -5.90 -10.59
CA LYS A 29 17.16 -6.09 -9.76
C LYS A 29 16.96 -7.18 -8.71
N ARG A 30 15.78 -7.22 -8.07
CA ARG A 30 15.45 -8.18 -7.01
C ARG A 30 13.98 -8.52 -7.01
N ILE A 31 13.66 -9.72 -6.52
CA ILE A 31 12.30 -10.24 -6.36
C ILE A 31 12.21 -10.90 -4.98
N ALA A 32 11.20 -10.51 -4.21
CA ALA A 32 10.76 -11.22 -3.01
C ALA A 32 9.33 -11.71 -3.26
N ARG A 33 9.08 -13.01 -3.06
CA ARG A 33 7.85 -13.65 -3.53
C ARG A 33 7.31 -14.62 -2.50
N GLU A 34 6.05 -14.41 -2.13
CA GLU A 34 5.21 -15.39 -1.45
C GLU A 34 4.15 -15.89 -2.46
N VAL A 35 4.38 -17.09 -2.98
CA VAL A 35 3.64 -17.67 -4.11
C VAL A 35 2.13 -17.68 -3.86
N GLY A 36 1.36 -17.16 -4.80
CA GLY A 36 -0.10 -17.08 -4.71
C GLY A 36 -0.63 -16.02 -3.74
N GLY A 37 0.25 -15.36 -2.98
CA GLY A 37 -0.10 -14.27 -2.08
C GLY A 37 0.30 -12.92 -2.65
N ARG A 38 1.61 -12.61 -2.54
CA ARG A 38 2.14 -11.31 -2.90
C ARG A 38 3.60 -11.39 -3.31
N THR A 39 3.96 -10.63 -4.33
CA THR A 39 5.32 -10.47 -4.81
C THR A 39 5.71 -9.00 -4.81
N LYS A 40 6.90 -8.70 -4.31
CA LYS A 40 7.51 -7.38 -4.45
C LYS A 40 8.69 -7.50 -5.41
N ILE A 41 8.73 -6.61 -6.41
CA ILE A 41 9.84 -6.51 -7.37
C ILE A 41 10.50 -5.15 -7.27
N ALA A 42 11.83 -5.14 -7.37
CA ALA A 42 12.63 -3.93 -7.41
C ALA A 42 13.18 -3.72 -8.82
N VAL A 43 12.87 -2.58 -9.42
CA VAL A 43 13.21 -2.28 -10.82
C VAL A 43 14.07 -1.04 -10.93
N SER A 44 14.99 -1.01 -11.89
CA SER A 44 15.81 0.16 -12.22
C SER A 44 15.89 0.35 -13.72
N SER A 45 16.00 1.59 -14.18
CA SER A 45 16.26 1.89 -15.59
C SER A 45 17.74 2.19 -15.81
N ARG A 46 18.27 1.78 -16.96
CA ARG A 46 19.59 2.20 -17.49
C ARG A 46 19.52 3.53 -18.23
N ASP A 47 18.31 3.96 -18.59
CA ASP A 47 18.03 5.26 -19.20
C ASP A 47 17.29 6.14 -18.18
N GLU A 48 17.89 7.26 -17.81
CA GLU A 48 17.33 8.23 -16.85
C GLU A 48 16.02 8.88 -17.34
N SER A 49 15.76 8.84 -18.65
CA SER A 49 14.54 9.37 -19.27
C SER A 49 13.34 8.44 -19.11
N ILE A 50 13.56 7.21 -18.64
CA ILE A 50 12.54 6.17 -18.55
C ILE A 50 12.29 5.84 -17.08
N ASP A 51 11.06 6.06 -16.62
CA ASP A 51 10.62 5.61 -15.31
C ASP A 51 10.43 4.08 -15.32
N PRO A 52 11.24 3.32 -14.56
CA PRO A 52 11.14 1.86 -14.55
C PRO A 52 9.83 1.37 -13.91
N VAL A 53 9.24 2.11 -12.96
CA VAL A 53 7.99 1.69 -12.32
C VAL A 53 6.84 1.88 -13.28
N GLY A 54 6.69 3.05 -13.90
CA GLY A 54 5.70 3.32 -14.94
C GLY A 54 5.82 2.38 -16.15
N ALA A 55 7.05 2.03 -16.52
CA ALA A 55 7.31 1.02 -17.54
C ALA A 55 6.75 -0.36 -17.15
N CYS A 56 6.85 -0.79 -15.90
CA CYS A 56 6.29 -2.08 -15.50
C CYS A 56 4.78 -2.04 -15.23
N VAL A 57 4.25 -0.90 -14.79
CA VAL A 57 2.82 -0.73 -14.47
C VAL A 57 1.97 -0.58 -15.75
N GLY A 58 2.42 0.22 -16.72
CA GLY A 58 1.65 0.54 -17.92
C GLY A 58 0.46 1.47 -17.65
N MET A 59 -0.29 1.81 -18.70
CA MET A 59 -1.44 2.72 -18.59
C MET A 59 -2.48 2.12 -17.64
N LYS A 60 -2.80 2.83 -16.55
CA LYS A 60 -3.75 2.38 -15.51
C LYS A 60 -3.43 0.97 -14.96
N GLY A 61 -2.16 0.57 -14.95
CA GLY A 61 -1.77 -0.75 -14.45
C GLY A 61 -1.97 -1.91 -15.42
N SER A 62 -2.29 -1.66 -16.70
CA SER A 62 -2.63 -2.71 -17.66
C SER A 62 -1.61 -3.84 -17.75
N ARG A 63 -0.31 -3.49 -17.72
CA ARG A 63 0.80 -4.46 -17.87
C ARG A 63 0.96 -5.31 -16.62
N VAL A 64 1.03 -4.68 -15.44
CA VAL A 64 1.12 -5.43 -14.18
C VAL A 64 -0.10 -6.31 -13.96
N GLN A 65 -1.31 -5.86 -14.35
CA GLN A 65 -2.53 -6.66 -14.22
C GLN A 65 -2.53 -7.89 -15.14
N ALA A 66 -1.96 -7.80 -16.35
CA ALA A 66 -1.78 -8.96 -17.20
C ALA A 66 -0.88 -10.03 -16.52
N VAL A 67 0.22 -9.61 -15.90
CA VAL A 67 1.10 -10.52 -15.14
C VAL A 67 0.39 -11.10 -13.91
N VAL A 68 -0.36 -10.28 -13.15
CA VAL A 68 -1.16 -10.73 -12.00
C VAL A 68 -2.17 -11.81 -12.43
N SER A 69 -2.84 -11.62 -13.56
CA SER A 69 -3.77 -12.61 -14.13
C SER A 69 -3.07 -13.92 -14.46
N GLU A 70 -1.89 -13.88 -15.06
CA GLU A 70 -1.08 -15.08 -15.37
C GLU A 70 -0.56 -15.81 -14.12
N LEU A 71 -0.41 -15.09 -13.01
CA LEU A 71 -0.06 -15.64 -11.69
C LEU A 71 -1.28 -16.11 -10.87
N GLY A 72 -2.50 -16.05 -11.43
CA GLY A 72 -3.71 -16.49 -10.74
C GLY A 72 -4.18 -15.53 -9.64
N GLY A 73 -3.94 -14.23 -9.80
CA GLY A 73 -4.37 -13.20 -8.85
C GLY A 73 -3.34 -12.84 -7.77
N GLU A 74 -2.11 -13.36 -7.85
CA GLU A 74 -1.01 -12.98 -6.97
C GLU A 74 -0.74 -11.46 -7.06
N ARG A 75 -0.83 -10.74 -5.93
CA ARG A 75 -0.65 -9.27 -5.94
C ARG A 75 0.81 -8.90 -6.17
N ILE A 76 1.07 -7.87 -6.96
CA ILE A 76 2.45 -7.44 -7.29
C ILE A 76 2.65 -5.98 -6.89
N ASP A 77 3.66 -5.73 -6.05
CA ASP A 77 4.18 -4.39 -5.78
C ASP A 77 5.46 -4.16 -6.58
N ILE A 78 5.52 -3.01 -7.25
CA ILE A 78 6.67 -2.61 -8.05
C ILE A 78 7.30 -1.39 -7.41
N VAL A 79 8.56 -1.50 -6.99
CA VAL A 79 9.27 -0.41 -6.31
C VAL A 79 10.56 -0.05 -7.07
N PRO A 80 10.97 1.23 -7.06
CA PRO A 80 12.23 1.61 -7.67
C PRO A 80 13.39 1.09 -6.81
N TRP A 81 14.31 0.36 -7.42
CA TRP A 81 15.54 -0.07 -6.77
C TRP A 81 16.44 1.13 -6.47
N HIS A 82 17.28 1.01 -5.44
CA HIS A 82 18.30 1.99 -5.13
C HIS A 82 19.54 1.29 -4.54
N PRO A 83 20.77 1.74 -4.86
CA PRO A 83 21.98 1.16 -4.28
C PRO A 83 22.09 1.43 -2.78
N GLU A 84 21.67 2.62 -2.34
CA GLU A 84 21.70 2.99 -0.93
C GLU A 84 20.56 2.32 -0.15
N THR A 85 20.93 1.52 0.85
CA THR A 85 20.03 0.63 1.59
C THR A 85 18.90 1.39 2.28
N GLU A 86 19.19 2.55 2.88
CA GLU A 86 18.18 3.34 3.58
C GLU A 86 17.11 3.91 2.62
N VAL A 87 17.54 4.37 1.45
CA VAL A 87 16.63 4.86 0.40
C VAL A 87 15.82 3.69 -0.15
N PHE A 88 16.46 2.54 -0.35
CA PHE A 88 15.79 1.35 -0.85
C PHE A 88 14.76 0.82 0.15
N ALA A 89 15.04 0.86 1.45
CA ALA A 89 14.12 0.45 2.51
C ALA A 89 12.84 1.28 2.54
N ARG A 90 12.95 2.61 2.44
CA ARG A 90 11.77 3.50 2.35
C ARG A 90 10.89 3.15 1.17
N ARG A 91 11.49 2.84 0.02
CA ARG A 91 10.78 2.45 -1.20
C ARG A 91 10.19 1.06 -1.08
N ALA A 92 10.91 0.12 -0.48
CA ALA A 92 10.48 -1.26 -0.30
C ALA A 92 9.29 -1.38 0.66
N LEU A 93 9.16 -0.51 1.66
CA LEU A 93 8.01 -0.49 2.59
C LEU A 93 6.74 0.13 2.00
N ALA A 94 6.80 0.71 0.79
CA ALA A 94 5.62 1.24 0.10
C ALA A 94 4.52 0.15 -0.01
N PRO A 95 3.25 0.51 0.27
CA PRO A 95 2.68 1.87 0.28
C PRO A 95 2.85 2.68 1.58
N ALA A 96 3.37 2.09 2.65
CA ALA A 96 3.52 2.80 3.92
C ALA A 96 4.56 3.92 3.84
N ARG A 97 4.26 5.05 4.47
CA ARG A 97 5.18 6.20 4.53
C ARG A 97 6.11 6.07 5.72
N VAL A 98 7.40 5.99 5.45
CA VAL A 98 8.44 5.88 6.47
C VAL A 98 8.97 7.26 6.83
N SER A 99 8.89 7.62 8.11
CA SER A 99 9.33 8.93 8.61
C SER A 99 10.84 8.96 8.77
N ARG A 100 11.44 7.94 9.41
CA ARG A 100 12.89 7.84 9.62
C ARG A 100 13.40 6.43 9.34
N VAL A 101 14.62 6.35 8.81
CA VAL A 101 15.36 5.09 8.64
C VAL A 101 16.74 5.27 9.23
N VAL A 102 17.22 4.25 9.94
CA VAL A 102 18.57 4.14 10.48
C VAL A 102 19.10 2.76 10.11
N SER A 103 20.26 2.70 9.47
CA SER A 103 20.90 1.43 9.13
C SER A 103 22.05 1.10 10.08
N ASN A 104 22.22 -0.19 10.39
CA ASN A 104 23.41 -0.74 11.02
C ASN A 104 24.09 -1.70 10.03
N PRO A 105 25.15 -1.25 9.33
CA PRO A 105 25.83 -2.06 8.32
C PRO A 105 26.54 -3.30 8.86
N GLU A 106 27.02 -3.28 10.10
CA GLU A 106 27.72 -4.41 10.70
C GLU A 106 26.78 -5.60 10.96
N ARG A 107 25.54 -5.31 11.34
CA ARG A 107 24.51 -6.32 11.62
C ARG A 107 23.57 -6.60 10.44
N GLN A 108 23.67 -5.83 9.36
CA GLN A 108 22.71 -5.85 8.24
C GLN A 108 21.24 -5.66 8.70
N VAL A 109 21.04 -4.76 9.67
CA VAL A 109 19.72 -4.41 10.22
C VAL A 109 19.37 -2.98 9.82
N ILE A 110 18.10 -2.79 9.48
CA ILE A 110 17.50 -1.48 9.17
C ILE A 110 16.40 -1.24 10.19
N THR A 111 16.49 -0.15 10.93
CA THR A 111 15.38 0.33 11.76
C THR A 111 14.57 1.37 10.97
N ALA A 112 13.30 1.08 10.72
CA ALA A 112 12.35 1.96 10.07
C ALA A 112 11.31 2.44 11.10
N ILE A 113 11.18 3.76 11.21
CA ILE A 113 10.18 4.42 12.05
C ILE A 113 9.09 4.97 11.15
N VAL A 114 7.85 4.72 11.54
CA VAL A 114 6.65 5.16 10.83
C VAL A 114 5.72 5.87 11.81
N ASP A 115 4.82 6.70 11.28
CA ASP A 115 3.76 7.29 12.10
C ASP A 115 2.77 6.19 12.53
N GLU A 116 2.06 6.38 13.65
CA GLU A 116 1.19 5.33 14.23
C GLU A 116 0.11 4.83 13.25
N ASP A 117 -0.44 5.74 12.44
CA ASP A 117 -1.43 5.43 11.39
C ASP A 117 -0.83 4.62 10.22
N GLN A 118 0.49 4.70 10.02
CA GLN A 118 1.21 3.97 8.98
C GLN A 118 1.75 2.61 9.47
N LEU A 119 1.75 2.35 10.79
CA LEU A 119 2.35 1.16 11.38
C LEU A 119 1.71 -0.13 10.86
N SER A 120 0.37 -0.21 10.92
CA SER A 120 -0.38 -1.37 10.42
C SER A 120 -0.11 -1.62 8.93
N LEU A 121 -0.07 -0.55 8.13
CA LEU A 121 0.20 -0.65 6.69
C LEU A 121 1.63 -1.12 6.40
N ALA A 122 2.59 -0.66 7.19
CA ALA A 122 4.00 -1.02 7.06
C ALA A 122 4.26 -2.47 7.45
N ILE A 123 3.62 -2.98 8.50
CA ILE A 123 3.65 -4.41 8.88
C ILE A 123 2.96 -5.24 7.78
N GLY A 124 1.76 -4.82 7.38
CA GLY A 124 0.88 -5.55 6.47
C GLY A 124 0.26 -6.79 7.13
N ARG A 125 -0.73 -7.41 6.45
CA ARG A 125 -1.40 -8.62 6.94
C ARG A 125 -0.35 -9.70 7.29
N ASN A 126 -0.35 -10.18 8.53
CA ASN A 126 0.58 -11.19 9.06
C ASN A 126 2.06 -10.81 8.85
N GLY A 127 2.42 -9.52 8.86
CA GLY A 127 3.79 -9.06 8.65
C GLY A 127 4.29 -9.23 7.21
N GLN A 128 3.41 -9.53 6.25
CA GLN A 128 3.80 -9.85 4.87
C GLN A 128 4.56 -8.70 4.20
N ASN A 129 4.18 -7.44 4.45
CA ASN A 129 4.82 -6.31 3.78
C ASN A 129 6.27 -6.11 4.26
N VAL A 130 6.48 -6.08 5.58
CA VAL A 130 7.83 -5.95 6.16
C VAL A 130 8.70 -7.16 5.83
N ARG A 131 8.14 -8.37 5.81
CA ARG A 131 8.87 -9.60 5.43
C ARG A 131 9.32 -9.58 3.97
N LEU A 132 8.41 -9.23 3.04
CA LEU A 132 8.76 -9.09 1.63
C LEU A 132 9.77 -7.97 1.40
N ALA A 133 9.65 -6.84 2.10
CA ALA A 133 10.63 -5.76 2.03
C ALA A 133 12.01 -6.21 2.54
N SER A 134 12.07 -6.91 3.68
CA SER A 134 13.30 -7.48 4.24
C SER A 134 13.96 -8.45 3.28
N GLN A 135 13.21 -9.40 2.72
CA GLN A 135 13.69 -10.34 1.69
C GLN A 135 14.18 -9.62 0.42
N LEU A 136 13.46 -8.58 -0.01
CA LEU A 136 13.80 -7.83 -1.23
C LEU A 136 15.13 -7.08 -1.06
N ILE A 137 15.38 -6.49 0.09
CA ILE A 137 16.64 -5.78 0.39
C ILE A 137 17.75 -6.79 0.70
N GLY A 138 17.41 -7.91 1.34
CA GLY A 138 18.34 -8.88 1.90
C GLY A 138 18.92 -8.43 3.25
N TRP A 139 18.19 -7.56 3.98
CA TRP A 139 18.55 -7.02 5.29
C TRP A 139 17.34 -7.16 6.20
N GLN A 140 17.56 -7.40 7.49
CA GLN A 140 16.47 -7.40 8.46
C GLN A 140 15.90 -5.98 8.60
N ILE A 141 14.57 -5.87 8.69
CA ILE A 141 13.89 -4.60 8.92
C ILE A 141 13.15 -4.68 10.25
N ASP A 142 13.57 -3.86 11.21
CA ASP A 142 12.85 -3.63 12.46
C ASP A 142 11.95 -2.40 12.26
N LEU A 143 10.67 -2.54 12.60
CA LEU A 143 9.67 -1.51 12.38
C LEU A 143 9.13 -0.98 13.72
N TYR A 144 9.10 0.34 13.89
CA TYR A 144 8.61 0.98 15.12
C TYR A 144 7.61 2.10 14.82
N GLY A 145 6.62 2.23 15.69
CA GLY A 145 5.75 3.40 15.75
C GLY A 145 6.50 4.60 16.33
N SER A 146 6.12 5.81 15.90
CA SER A 146 6.70 7.07 16.37
C SER A 146 6.66 7.23 17.90
N ARG A 147 5.60 6.76 18.57
CA ARG A 147 5.45 6.81 20.03
C ARG A 147 6.39 5.83 20.72
N GLU A 148 6.36 4.58 20.26
CA GLU A 148 7.22 3.51 20.78
C GLU A 148 8.70 3.88 20.67
N TRP A 149 9.09 4.47 19.53
CA TRP A 149 10.45 4.95 19.30
C TRP A 149 10.87 6.07 20.27
N LEU A 150 9.94 6.99 20.60
CA LEU A 150 10.20 8.08 21.52
C LEU A 150 10.41 7.59 22.95
N GLU A 151 9.63 6.59 23.38
CA GLU A 151 9.71 5.99 24.71
C GLU A 151 10.99 5.17 24.90
N LYS A 152 11.42 4.42 23.88
CA LYS A 152 12.62 3.57 23.92
C LYS A 152 13.93 4.36 23.77
N GLY A 153 13.87 5.58 23.24
CA GLY A 153 15.02 6.45 23.04
C GLY A 153 15.97 5.96 21.92
N PRO A 154 16.83 6.85 21.39
CA PRO A 154 17.71 6.54 20.26
C PRO A 154 18.82 5.52 20.57
N GLU A 155 19.05 5.18 21.84
CA GLU A 155 20.06 4.19 22.25
C GLU A 155 19.62 2.74 21.97
N PHE A 156 18.31 2.50 21.79
CA PHE A 156 17.75 1.17 21.58
C PHE A 156 18.15 0.54 20.22
N SER A 157 18.28 1.32 19.14
CA SER A 157 18.71 0.79 17.82
C SER A 157 20.19 0.47 17.69
N LEU A 158 21.04 1.02 18.57
CA LEU A 158 22.50 0.94 18.37
C LEU A 158 23.15 -0.24 19.10
N PHE A 159 22.55 -0.74 20.18
CA PHE A 159 23.21 -1.69 21.10
C PHE A 159 22.41 -2.93 21.48
N GLY A 160 21.19 -3.12 20.98
CA GLY A 160 20.41 -4.32 21.31
C GLY A 160 20.93 -5.57 20.62
N GLU A 161 21.85 -6.31 21.24
CA GLU A 161 22.01 -7.74 20.97
C GLU A 161 20.62 -8.38 21.08
N ARG A 162 20.05 -8.79 19.95
CA ARG A 162 18.75 -9.47 19.88
C ARG A 162 19.01 -10.82 19.25
N ASP A 163 18.75 -11.87 20.02
CA ASP A 163 18.73 -13.26 19.58
C ASP A 163 17.76 -13.43 18.41
N GLU A 164 18.14 -14.25 17.42
CA GLU A 164 17.51 -14.42 16.10
C GLU A 164 16.04 -14.92 16.11
N ASP A 165 15.41 -15.12 17.27
CA ASP A 165 14.13 -15.81 17.42
C ASP A 165 12.92 -14.93 17.78
N GLN A 166 13.05 -13.59 17.80
CA GLN A 166 11.95 -12.71 18.22
C GLN A 166 11.39 -11.88 17.05
N TYR A 167 10.45 -12.47 16.31
CA TYR A 167 9.41 -11.69 15.64
C TYR A 167 8.46 -11.12 16.70
N GLU A 168 8.86 -10.07 17.42
CA GLU A 168 7.91 -9.23 18.14
C GLU A 168 7.15 -8.38 17.11
N THR A 169 6.14 -9.00 16.51
CA THR A 169 4.99 -8.23 16.02
C THR A 169 4.43 -7.55 17.27
N ALA A 170 4.25 -6.23 17.27
CA ALA A 170 3.68 -5.51 18.41
C ALA A 170 2.26 -6.03 18.69
N ASP A 171 2.18 -7.03 19.55
CA ASP A 171 0.97 -7.67 20.01
C ASP A 171 0.66 -7.09 21.38
N PHE A 172 -0.52 -6.49 21.54
CA PHE A 172 -0.91 -5.91 22.82
C PHE A 172 -1.74 -6.91 23.64
N PRO A 173 -1.60 -6.91 24.97
CA PRO A 173 -2.35 -7.81 25.83
C PRO A 173 -3.86 -7.59 25.72
N LEU A 174 -4.64 -8.67 25.77
CA LEU A 174 -6.11 -8.59 25.84
C LEU A 174 -6.62 -7.84 27.07
N ALA A 175 -5.76 -7.65 28.08
CA ALA A 175 -6.05 -6.83 29.26
C ALA A 175 -6.18 -5.33 28.98
N GLU A 176 -5.71 -4.86 27.83
CA GLU A 176 -5.89 -3.47 27.39
C GLU A 176 -7.23 -3.26 26.68
N LEU A 177 -7.95 -4.33 26.32
CA LEU A 177 -9.29 -4.27 25.76
C LEU A 177 -10.34 -4.11 26.87
N GLU A 178 -11.40 -3.35 26.60
CA GLU A 178 -12.56 -3.19 27.49
C GLU A 178 -13.45 -4.46 27.52
N LEU A 179 -12.88 -5.59 27.92
CA LEU A 179 -13.56 -6.88 28.02
C LEU A 179 -14.05 -7.14 29.45
N PRO A 180 -15.21 -7.83 29.61
CA PRO A 180 -15.63 -8.33 30.91
C PRO A 180 -14.56 -9.25 31.51
N ALA A 181 -14.33 -9.15 32.83
CA ALA A 181 -13.31 -9.93 33.53
C ALA A 181 -13.49 -11.46 33.36
N THR A 182 -14.74 -11.92 33.17
CA THR A 182 -15.07 -13.32 32.89
C THR A 182 -14.61 -13.77 31.51
N THR A 183 -14.81 -12.93 30.49
CA THR A 183 -14.41 -13.17 29.10
C THR A 183 -12.88 -13.22 28.99
N LEU A 184 -12.20 -12.26 29.63
CA LEU A 184 -10.74 -12.20 29.67
C LEU A 184 -10.13 -13.40 30.40
N ALA A 185 -10.72 -13.82 31.52
CA ALA A 185 -10.26 -15.01 32.24
C ALA A 185 -10.42 -16.29 31.42
N ALA A 186 -11.53 -16.43 30.68
CA ALA A 186 -11.78 -17.57 29.80
C ALA A 186 -10.77 -17.63 28.63
N LEU A 187 -10.49 -16.48 28.00
CA LEU A 187 -9.50 -16.38 26.92
C LEU A 187 -8.08 -16.72 27.42
N ASN A 188 -7.66 -16.14 28.55
CA ASN A 188 -6.35 -16.44 29.14
C ASN A 188 -6.22 -17.93 29.53
N ALA A 189 -7.29 -18.53 30.07
CA ALA A 189 -7.31 -19.95 30.42
C ALA A 189 -7.19 -20.86 29.19
N ALA A 190 -7.70 -20.43 28.04
CA ALA A 190 -7.54 -21.10 26.75
C ALA A 190 -6.20 -20.79 26.06
N GLY A 191 -5.34 -19.96 26.66
CA GLY A 191 -4.02 -19.62 26.14
C GLY A 191 -4.01 -18.39 25.21
N TYR A 192 -5.13 -17.72 25.05
CA TYR A 192 -5.24 -16.46 24.31
C TYR A 192 -4.98 -15.30 25.27
N ASN A 193 -3.82 -14.67 25.15
CA ASN A 193 -3.41 -13.56 26.04
C ASN A 193 -3.24 -12.24 25.29
N THR A 194 -3.29 -12.29 23.96
CA THR A 194 -2.90 -11.19 23.09
C THR A 194 -3.86 -11.06 21.91
N PHE A 195 -3.95 -9.87 21.33
CA PHE A 195 -4.93 -9.56 20.29
C PHE A 195 -4.71 -10.33 18.99
N LEU A 196 -3.45 -10.50 18.56
CA LEU A 196 -3.14 -11.25 17.33
C LEU A 196 -3.51 -12.73 17.43
N GLN A 197 -3.61 -13.28 18.64
CA GLN A 197 -4.01 -14.67 18.82
C GLN A 197 -5.51 -14.90 18.66
N ILE A 198 -6.33 -13.85 18.76
CA ILE A 198 -7.79 -13.94 18.64
C ILE A 198 -8.35 -13.35 17.34
N ILE A 199 -7.52 -12.61 16.59
CA ILE A 199 -7.95 -11.82 15.42
C ILE A 199 -8.54 -12.67 14.28
N ASP A 200 -8.05 -13.90 14.11
CA ASP A 200 -8.48 -14.83 13.06
C ASP A 200 -9.50 -15.87 13.56
N LEU A 201 -9.95 -15.76 14.82
CA LEU A 201 -10.92 -16.70 15.38
C LEU A 201 -12.32 -16.36 14.90
N GLU A 202 -13.05 -17.38 14.46
CA GLU A 202 -14.45 -17.24 14.08
C GLU A 202 -15.37 -17.46 15.30
N THR A 203 -16.66 -17.16 15.16
CA THR A 203 -17.65 -17.38 16.24
C THR A 203 -17.59 -18.80 16.79
N GLN A 204 -17.37 -19.80 15.92
CA GLN A 204 -17.28 -21.20 16.34
C GLN A 204 -16.04 -21.48 17.20
N ASP A 205 -14.93 -20.79 16.96
CA ASP A 205 -13.70 -20.99 17.72
C ASP A 205 -13.81 -20.38 19.13
N PHE A 206 -14.46 -19.22 19.24
CA PHE A 206 -14.79 -18.64 20.55
C PHE A 206 -15.76 -19.51 21.34
N LEU A 207 -16.76 -20.09 20.69
CA LEU A 207 -17.72 -21.00 21.36
C LEU A 207 -17.07 -22.32 21.83
N ARG A 208 -15.87 -22.66 21.35
CA ARG A 208 -15.09 -23.82 21.84
C ARG A 208 -14.30 -23.50 23.10
N VAL A 209 -14.15 -22.22 23.45
CA VAL A 209 -13.51 -21.79 24.69
C VAL A 209 -14.48 -21.97 25.85
N GLU A 210 -14.07 -22.75 26.85
CA GLU A 210 -14.88 -23.03 28.02
C GLU A 210 -15.15 -21.74 28.82
N GLY A 211 -16.42 -21.36 28.95
CA GLY A 211 -16.85 -20.17 29.68
C GLY A 211 -17.17 -18.95 28.82
N LEU A 212 -17.02 -19.02 27.48
CA LEU A 212 -17.52 -18.00 26.57
C LEU A 212 -18.96 -18.29 26.13
N THR A 213 -19.80 -17.25 26.09
CA THR A 213 -21.15 -17.29 25.55
C THR A 213 -21.21 -16.76 24.11
N GLU A 214 -22.31 -17.01 23.41
CA GLU A 214 -22.55 -16.45 22.07
C GLU A 214 -22.48 -14.91 22.06
N ALA A 215 -22.98 -14.27 23.13
CA ALA A 215 -22.89 -12.82 23.31
C ALA A 215 -21.45 -12.32 23.55
N ASP A 216 -20.58 -13.15 24.13
CA ASP A 216 -19.15 -12.81 24.27
C ASP A 216 -18.41 -12.93 22.94
N ALA A 217 -18.72 -13.97 22.15
CA ALA A 217 -18.16 -14.15 20.82
C ALA A 217 -18.54 -13.00 19.87
N GLU A 218 -19.82 -12.58 19.87
CA GLU A 218 -20.29 -11.42 19.10
C GLU A 218 -19.56 -10.12 19.52
N ARG A 219 -19.38 -9.91 20.82
CA ARG A 219 -18.65 -8.73 21.33
C ARG A 219 -17.18 -8.76 20.92
N LEU A 220 -16.51 -9.91 21.02
CA LEU A 220 -15.11 -10.07 20.62
C LEU A 220 -14.93 -9.82 19.13
N LEU A 221 -15.83 -10.35 18.30
CA LEU A 221 -15.83 -10.11 16.85
C LEU A 221 -16.10 -8.65 16.52
N SER A 222 -17.03 -7.99 17.22
CA SER A 222 -17.27 -6.55 17.04
C SER A 222 -16.06 -5.70 17.45
N LEU A 223 -15.31 -6.11 18.48
CA LEU A 223 -14.09 -5.41 18.90
C LEU A 223 -12.95 -5.64 17.90
N ILE A 224 -12.80 -6.87 17.40
CA ILE A 224 -11.86 -7.21 16.34
C ILE A 224 -12.17 -6.37 15.10
N ASP A 225 -13.43 -6.30 14.67
CA ASP A 225 -13.86 -5.48 13.53
C ASP A 225 -13.54 -4.00 13.77
N GLN A 226 -13.93 -3.41 14.91
CA GLN A 226 -13.60 -2.01 15.22
C GLN A 226 -12.10 -1.69 15.20
N LEU A 227 -11.26 -2.64 15.62
CA LEU A 227 -9.80 -2.47 15.67
C LEU A 227 -9.11 -2.84 14.34
N THR A 228 -9.82 -3.48 13.41
CA THR A 228 -9.29 -3.92 12.10
C THR A 228 -9.93 -3.20 10.90
N VAL A 229 -11.05 -2.49 11.11
CA VAL A 229 -11.73 -1.71 10.08
C VAL A 229 -10.93 -0.47 9.71
N VAL A 230 -10.57 -0.44 8.43
CA VAL A 230 -10.10 0.73 7.72
C VAL A 230 -11.33 1.60 7.45
N GLU A 231 -11.39 2.84 7.97
CA GLU A 231 -12.28 3.85 7.39
C GLU A 231 -11.83 4.10 5.94
N GLY A 232 -12.47 3.43 4.99
CA GLY A 232 -12.00 3.44 3.61
C GLY A 232 -12.77 2.60 2.60
N GLU A 233 -14.09 2.41 2.77
CA GLU A 233 -14.98 2.17 1.62
C GLU A 233 -15.78 3.44 1.38
N ALA A 234 -15.26 4.31 0.50
CA ALA A 234 -16.12 5.27 -0.20
C ALA A 234 -16.82 4.49 -1.33
N PRO A 235 -18.16 4.39 -1.35
CA PRO A 235 -18.83 3.87 -2.53
C PRO A 235 -18.65 4.87 -3.67
N ALA A 236 -17.95 4.42 -4.72
CA ALA A 236 -17.95 5.08 -6.01
C ALA A 236 -19.22 4.68 -6.76
N GLU A 237 -20.19 5.60 -6.82
CA GLU A 237 -21.30 5.77 -7.79
C GLU A 237 -22.21 6.83 -7.14
N GLU A 238 -22.48 8.01 -7.72
CA GLU A 238 -23.11 8.26 -8.99
C GLU A 238 -22.58 9.56 -9.64
N ALA A 239 -22.10 9.47 -10.88
CA ALA A 239 -22.14 10.58 -11.82
C ALA A 239 -22.90 10.08 -13.05
N ALA A 240 -24.22 9.93 -12.90
CA ALA A 240 -25.13 9.81 -14.02
C ALA A 240 -25.49 11.21 -14.50
N ALA A 241 -25.08 11.50 -15.74
CA ALA A 241 -25.62 12.57 -16.55
C ALA A 241 -27.04 12.22 -17.03
N ASP A 242 -27.78 13.27 -17.41
CA ASP A 242 -29.18 13.37 -17.86
C ASP A 242 -30.24 13.35 -16.75
N GLY A 243 -31.11 14.34 -16.60
CA GLY A 243 -31.37 15.57 -17.38
C GLY A 243 -32.60 16.27 -16.79
N ASP A 244 -32.75 17.58 -16.99
CA ASP A 244 -34.08 18.20 -17.01
C ASP A 244 -34.06 19.50 -17.83
N GLU A 245 -34.77 19.46 -18.95
CA GLU A 245 -35.34 20.64 -19.61
C GLU A 245 -36.46 21.20 -18.73
N ALA A 246 -36.65 22.52 -18.73
CA ALA A 246 -37.87 23.21 -19.23
C ALA A 246 -37.95 24.66 -18.65
N PRO A 247 -38.92 25.51 -19.04
CA PRO A 247 -38.74 26.52 -20.10
C PRO A 247 -39.17 27.96 -19.69
N GLY A 248 -38.88 28.93 -20.57
CA GLY A 248 -39.67 30.15 -20.79
C GLY A 248 -39.51 31.33 -19.80
N ASP A 249 -38.97 32.45 -20.26
CA ASP A 249 -39.80 33.56 -20.74
C ASP A 249 -38.97 34.70 -21.34
N ASP A 250 -39.37 35.04 -22.57
CA ASP A 250 -39.38 36.34 -23.25
C ASP A 250 -38.55 37.51 -22.70
N VAL A 251 -37.61 38.00 -23.53
CA VAL A 251 -37.56 39.44 -23.83
C VAL A 251 -37.26 39.66 -25.32
N ASP A 252 -38.28 40.16 -25.99
CA ASP A 252 -38.32 40.69 -27.35
C ASP A 252 -37.52 41.99 -27.50
N GLY A 253 -36.99 42.21 -28.71
CA GLY A 253 -36.97 43.53 -29.32
C GLY A 253 -35.65 44.30 -29.34
N GLY A 254 -35.20 44.64 -30.56
CA GLY A 254 -34.58 45.95 -30.78
C GLY A 254 -33.31 45.96 -31.63
N VAL A 255 -33.51 45.91 -32.95
CA VAL A 255 -32.55 46.31 -33.98
C VAL A 255 -32.53 47.85 -34.10
N GLU A 256 -31.33 48.40 -34.36
CA GLU A 256 -30.99 49.72 -34.96
C GLU A 256 -31.34 51.04 -34.25
N ALA A 257 -30.30 51.86 -34.01
CA ALA A 257 -30.23 53.27 -34.47
C ALA A 257 -28.82 53.89 -34.25
N GLU A 258 -28.27 54.42 -35.36
CA GLU A 258 -27.39 55.59 -35.60
C GLU A 258 -26.79 56.34 -34.39
N SER A 259 -25.52 56.74 -34.33
CA SER A 259 -24.71 57.63 -35.18
C SER A 259 -23.31 57.70 -34.50
N ASP A 260 -22.18 57.93 -35.15
CA ASP A 260 -21.73 59.22 -35.69
C ASP A 260 -20.30 59.07 -36.28
N GLU A 261 -19.91 60.08 -37.05
CA GLU A 261 -18.56 60.49 -37.45
C GLU A 261 -17.92 59.95 -38.74
N SER A 262 -18.15 60.77 -39.77
CA SER A 262 -17.14 61.59 -40.46
C SER A 262 -16.77 61.21 -41.90
N ALA A 263 -16.72 62.28 -42.69
CA ALA A 263 -16.66 62.33 -44.14
C ALA A 263 -15.24 62.27 -44.71
N GLY A 264 -15.16 61.99 -46.01
CA GLY A 264 -14.03 62.31 -46.89
C GLY A 264 -13.69 61.14 -47.80
N ASP A 265 -14.32 61.01 -48.98
CA ASP A 265 -13.96 61.62 -50.26
C ASP A 265 -13.29 60.59 -51.20
N GLU A 266 -13.49 60.82 -52.49
CA GLU A 266 -13.59 59.90 -53.62
C GLU A 266 -12.32 59.14 -54.11
N PRO A 267 -12.49 58.21 -55.09
CA PRO A 267 -11.56 57.11 -55.40
C PRO A 267 -10.66 57.38 -56.63
N ALA A 268 -9.62 56.57 -56.81
CA ALA A 268 -8.96 56.31 -58.11
C ALA A 268 -8.00 55.12 -57.95
N GLU A 269 -8.25 53.99 -58.62
CA GLU A 269 -7.64 53.58 -59.90
C GLU A 269 -6.17 53.07 -59.83
N SER A 270 -6.02 51.87 -60.40
CA SER A 270 -4.89 51.40 -61.21
C SER A 270 -3.53 51.06 -60.58
N GLU A 271 -3.15 49.80 -60.87
CA GLU A 271 -1.86 49.34 -61.41
C GLU A 271 -0.54 49.65 -60.69
N GLY A 272 0.21 48.58 -60.44
CA GLY A 272 1.63 48.60 -60.10
C GLY A 272 2.11 47.32 -59.44
#